data_AF-A0A099WLM9-F1
#
_entry.id   AF-A0A099WLM9-F1
#
_cell.length_a   1.000
_cell.length_b   1.000
_cell.length_c   1.000
_cell.angle_alpha   90.00
_cell.angle_beta   90.00
_cell.angle_gamma   90.00
#
_symmetry.space_group_name_H-M   'P 1'
#
loop_
_entity.id
_entity.type
_entity.pdbx_description
1 polymer ?
#
loop_
_entity_poly.entity_id
_entity_poly.type
_entity_poly.pdbx_seq_one_letter_code
_entity_poly.pdbx_strand_id
1 'polypeptide(L)'
;MTAIRTIKAVLDINKRTWEIERIEAVQGDVKSLTVEASVIQRGIGLNITGWRSSFLAVLNDSYIVSDPVVDIVDAKNGRFNYTFCEAAFSIPGEIEASFVLIKEDGTELTGMPRFTYHVAPNETEGKLPIEHYLGEFANLQAQITDILLQNKALQSQIDAMNVLPLDGSKAMVGAIISEADTPLQARKDGNWWVRITRNATNAFIQFSLAARITGINNTTGLGYDFIQNHLRLNGKDVALKDDSVQKTGNSTVAGIIDAAGLKIATKDVATQEFVNAFAPYVQLFKGAAYFLDTNVYTFPADAVKIGIFITVARYLPGTGPLGYGKRTIIIPREELVESSGKAVWEGMVGTDGAKKVFYATATTIRGHADNGVSPANGWCIERVGYR
;
A
#
# COMPACT_ATOMS: atom_id res chain seq x y z
N MET A 1 29.13 -27.93 15.87
CA MET A 1 29.95 -26.70 15.86
C MET A 1 31.25 -27.02 15.16
N THR A 2 31.34 -26.74 13.87
CA THR A 2 32.55 -26.93 13.08
C THR A 2 33.54 -25.86 13.51
N ALA A 3 34.75 -26.25 13.93
CA ALA A 3 35.78 -25.30 14.31
C ALA A 3 36.11 -24.42 13.09
N ILE A 4 36.02 -23.09 13.25
CA ILE A 4 36.45 -22.14 12.23
C ILE A 4 37.94 -22.40 11.98
N ARG A 5 38.32 -22.60 10.71
CA ARG A 5 39.72 -22.84 10.36
C ARG A 5 40.48 -21.53 10.55
N THR A 6 41.55 -21.57 11.35
CA THR A 6 42.41 -20.40 11.59
C THR A 6 43.79 -20.66 11.02
N ILE A 7 44.28 -19.74 10.19
CA ILE A 7 45.61 -19.79 9.56
C ILE A 7 46.45 -18.64 10.11
N LYS A 8 47.74 -18.90 10.37
CA LYS A 8 48.68 -17.87 10.79
C LYS A 8 49.41 -17.29 9.58
N ALA A 9 49.61 -15.98 9.60
CA ALA A 9 50.36 -15.26 8.58
C ALA A 9 51.41 -14.36 9.23
N VAL A 10 52.64 -14.38 8.72
CA VAL A 10 53.68 -13.43 9.08
C VAL A 10 54.02 -12.56 7.88
N LEU A 11 53.96 -11.26 8.10
CA LEU A 11 54.23 -10.24 7.10
C LEU A 11 55.51 -9.48 7.46
N ASP A 12 56.59 -9.67 6.68
CA ASP A 12 57.80 -8.87 6.81
C ASP A 12 57.84 -7.74 5.77
N ILE A 13 57.63 -6.50 6.23
CA ILE A 13 57.57 -5.32 5.36
C ILE A 13 58.93 -4.96 4.73
N ASN A 14 60.05 -5.44 5.27
CA ASN A 14 61.39 -5.17 4.69
C ASN A 14 61.69 -6.14 3.56
N LYS A 15 61.37 -7.42 3.78
CA LYS A 15 61.53 -8.46 2.76
C LYS A 15 60.42 -8.42 1.71
N ARG A 16 59.28 -7.79 2.03
CA ARG A 16 58.05 -7.78 1.23
C ARG A 16 57.58 -9.20 0.93
N THR A 17 57.66 -10.06 1.93
CA THR A 17 57.27 -11.47 1.84
C THR A 17 56.10 -11.75 2.75
N TRP A 18 55.20 -12.62 2.28
CA TRP A 18 54.16 -13.22 3.08
C TRP A 18 54.49 -14.68 3.37
N GLU A 19 54.66 -15.01 4.64
CA GLU A 19 54.68 -16.39 5.11
C GLU A 19 53.28 -16.74 5.58
N ILE A 20 52.48 -17.33 4.69
CA ILE A 20 51.10 -17.73 4.95
C ILE A 20 50.90 -19.16 4.47
N GLU A 21 50.15 -19.96 5.23
CA GLU A 21 49.76 -21.29 4.77
C GLU A 21 48.84 -21.16 3.56
N ARG A 22 48.80 -22.20 2.71
CA ARG A 22 47.93 -22.22 1.54
C ARG A 22 46.47 -22.04 1.97
N ILE A 23 45.86 -20.97 1.48
CA ILE A 23 44.44 -20.70 1.67
C ILE A 23 43.67 -21.38 0.54
N GLU A 24 42.79 -22.30 0.93
CA GLU A 24 41.87 -23.01 0.05
C GLU A 24 40.47 -22.88 0.66
N ALA A 25 39.53 -22.40 -0.15
CA ALA A 25 38.12 -22.28 0.19
C ALA A 25 37.24 -22.90 -0.90
N VAL A 26 35.98 -23.15 -0.60
CA VAL A 26 34.98 -23.56 -1.58
C VAL A 26 34.06 -22.39 -1.88
N GLN A 27 33.60 -22.28 -3.13
CA GLN A 27 32.70 -21.22 -3.55
C GLN A 27 31.42 -21.21 -2.68
N GLY A 28 31.05 -20.04 -2.15
CA GLY A 28 29.93 -19.87 -1.23
C GLY A 28 30.22 -20.18 0.26
N ASP A 29 31.47 -20.45 0.63
CA ASP A 29 31.88 -20.54 2.04
C ASP A 29 31.60 -19.21 2.78
N VAL A 30 30.98 -19.28 3.96
CA VAL A 30 30.65 -18.10 4.79
C VAL A 30 31.29 -18.22 6.16
N LYS A 31 32.12 -17.24 6.54
CA LYS A 31 32.77 -17.15 7.87
C LYS A 31 33.52 -18.43 8.29
N SER A 32 34.01 -19.20 7.32
CA SER A 32 34.64 -20.51 7.54
C SER A 32 36.13 -20.41 7.84
N LEU A 33 36.77 -19.29 7.47
CA LEU A 33 38.22 -19.12 7.51
C LEU A 33 38.64 -17.77 8.12
N THR A 34 39.60 -17.81 9.05
CA THR A 34 40.21 -16.62 9.65
C THR A 34 41.73 -16.64 9.50
N VAL A 35 42.32 -15.50 9.18
CA VAL A 35 43.77 -15.28 9.18
C VAL A 35 44.16 -14.48 10.41
N GLU A 36 45.10 -14.99 11.20
CA GLU A 36 45.80 -14.26 12.25
C GLU A 36 47.13 -13.74 11.70
N ALA A 37 47.18 -12.45 11.39
CA ALA A 37 48.35 -11.82 10.79
C ALA A 37 49.23 -11.13 11.83
N SER A 38 50.55 -11.23 11.65
CA SER A 38 51.55 -10.46 12.39
C SER A 38 52.40 -9.63 11.42
N VAL A 39 52.32 -8.31 11.53
CA VAL A 39 53.13 -7.36 10.76
C VAL A 39 54.44 -7.12 11.50
N ILE A 40 55.56 -7.47 10.87
CA ILE A 40 56.90 -7.34 11.44
C ILE A 40 57.79 -6.45 10.58
N GLN A 41 58.68 -5.72 11.26
CA GLN A 41 59.77 -4.97 10.67
C GLN A 41 61.09 -5.44 11.31
N ARG A 42 62.00 -6.00 10.50
CA ARG A 42 63.31 -6.52 10.93
C ARG A 42 63.19 -7.56 12.05
N GLY A 43 62.18 -8.43 11.95
CA GLY A 43 61.92 -9.49 12.94
C GLY A 43 61.18 -9.04 14.20
N ILE A 44 60.80 -7.76 14.31
CA ILE A 44 60.10 -7.20 15.48
C ILE A 44 58.69 -6.79 15.07
N GLY A 45 57.68 -7.02 15.91
CA GLY A 45 56.31 -6.56 15.69
C GLY A 45 56.26 -5.05 15.43
N LEU A 46 55.66 -4.66 14.31
CA LEU A 46 55.50 -3.27 13.92
C LEU A 46 54.37 -2.65 14.74
N ASN A 47 54.60 -1.50 15.37
CA ASN A 47 53.52 -0.76 16.02
C ASN A 47 52.58 -0.15 14.95
N ILE A 48 51.36 -0.69 14.87
CA ILE A 48 50.28 -0.27 13.97
C ILE A 48 49.17 0.50 14.71
N THR A 49 49.48 1.12 15.85
CA THR A 49 48.53 2.00 16.56
C THR A 49 48.10 3.16 15.66
N GLY A 50 46.78 3.38 15.54
CA GLY A 50 46.21 4.45 14.73
C GLY A 50 46.11 4.16 13.22
N TRP A 51 46.44 2.95 12.79
CA TRP A 51 46.19 2.48 11.42
C TRP A 51 44.84 1.77 11.34
N ARG A 52 44.11 1.98 10.24
CA ARG A 52 43.00 1.11 9.81
C ARG A 52 43.54 0.10 8.80
N SER A 53 42.98 -1.11 8.76
CA SER A 53 43.33 -2.15 7.80
C SER A 53 42.12 -2.53 6.95
N SER A 54 42.33 -2.72 5.65
CA SER A 54 41.32 -3.24 4.73
C SER A 54 41.87 -4.44 3.97
N PHE A 55 41.04 -5.45 3.77
CA PHE A 55 41.29 -6.53 2.85
C PHE A 55 40.85 -6.11 1.44
N LEU A 56 41.71 -6.34 0.46
CA LEU A 56 41.46 -6.10 -0.95
C LEU A 56 41.69 -7.39 -1.74
N ALA A 57 40.76 -7.79 -2.58
CA ALA A 57 40.92 -8.91 -3.51
C ALA A 57 40.37 -8.57 -4.89
N VAL A 58 41.08 -8.99 -5.93
CA VAL A 58 40.63 -8.89 -7.33
C VAL A 58 40.09 -10.26 -7.73
N LEU A 59 38.76 -10.39 -7.79
CA LEU A 59 38.12 -11.67 -8.08
C LEU A 59 38.22 -12.04 -9.57
N ASN A 60 38.11 -11.04 -10.44
CA ASN A 60 38.37 -11.10 -11.88
C ASN A 60 38.47 -9.67 -12.45
N ASP A 61 38.50 -9.52 -13.77
CA ASP A 61 38.59 -8.23 -14.47
C ASP A 61 37.47 -7.22 -14.15
N SER A 62 36.36 -7.66 -13.53
CA SER A 62 35.16 -6.86 -13.28
C SER A 62 34.80 -6.69 -11.81
N TYR A 63 35.29 -7.57 -10.92
CA TYR A 63 34.88 -7.58 -9.51
C TYR A 63 36.07 -7.47 -8.57
N ILE A 64 35.96 -6.52 -7.63
CA ILE A 64 36.87 -6.36 -6.51
C ILE A 64 36.11 -6.50 -5.19
N VAL A 65 36.76 -7.08 -4.19
CA VAL A 65 36.31 -7.05 -2.80
C VAL A 65 37.16 -6.03 -2.07
N SER A 66 36.50 -5.12 -1.37
CA SER A 66 37.14 -4.19 -0.44
C SER A 66 36.43 -4.26 0.89
N ASP A 67 37.04 -4.95 1.85
CA ASP A 67 36.47 -5.19 3.17
C ASP A 67 37.28 -4.44 4.25
N PRO A 68 36.72 -3.37 4.85
CA PRO A 68 37.40 -2.63 5.92
C PRO A 68 37.28 -3.32 7.30
N VAL A 69 36.58 -4.46 7.41
CA VAL A 69 36.33 -5.13 8.69
C VAL A 69 37.50 -6.04 9.06
N VAL A 70 38.63 -5.43 9.40
CA VAL A 70 39.81 -6.11 9.94
C VAL A 70 39.94 -5.82 11.44
N ASP A 71 40.06 -6.85 12.27
CA ASP A 71 40.11 -6.74 13.72
C ASP A 71 41.55 -6.60 14.21
N ILE A 72 41.96 -5.39 14.63
CA ILE A 72 43.29 -5.17 15.18
C ILE A 72 43.33 -5.61 16.65
N VAL A 73 43.84 -6.81 16.88
CA VAL A 73 43.85 -7.46 18.20
C VAL A 73 45.01 -7.02 19.10
N ASP A 74 46.14 -6.61 18.52
CA ASP A 74 47.28 -6.04 19.28
C ASP A 74 48.06 -5.07 18.41
N ALA A 75 47.62 -3.80 18.43
CA ALA A 75 48.20 -2.76 17.61
C ALA A 75 49.67 -2.46 17.94
N LYS A 76 50.10 -2.65 19.20
CA LYS A 76 51.48 -2.34 19.60
C LYS A 76 52.48 -3.34 19.02
N ASN A 77 52.04 -4.59 18.82
CA ASN A 77 52.85 -5.67 18.29
C ASN A 77 52.50 -6.05 16.85
N GLY A 78 51.67 -5.27 16.16
CA GLY A 78 51.40 -5.48 14.74
C GLY A 78 50.44 -6.63 14.43
N ARG A 79 49.57 -7.02 15.36
CA ARG A 79 48.67 -8.17 15.17
C ARG A 79 47.25 -7.75 14.81
N PHE A 80 46.70 -8.42 13.81
CA PHE A 80 45.30 -8.31 13.43
C PHE A 80 44.74 -9.65 12.97
N ASN A 81 43.42 -9.80 13.08
CA ASN A 81 42.68 -10.94 12.60
C ASN A 81 41.75 -10.51 11.47
N TYR A 82 41.58 -11.37 10.48
CA TYR A 82 40.62 -11.17 9.41
C TYR A 82 39.87 -12.45 9.10
N THR A 83 38.55 -12.43 9.27
CA THR A 83 37.66 -13.50 8.81
C THR A 83 37.17 -13.12 7.42
N PHE A 84 37.40 -13.99 6.44
CA PHE A 84 37.01 -13.71 5.07
C PHE A 84 35.49 -13.53 4.97
N CYS A 85 35.06 -12.44 4.30
CA CYS A 85 33.67 -12.23 3.95
C CYS A 85 33.22 -13.18 2.83
N GLU A 86 31.92 -13.42 2.73
CA GLU A 86 31.30 -14.28 1.70
C GLU A 86 31.70 -13.88 0.28
N ALA A 87 31.79 -12.56 0.02
CA ALA A 87 32.18 -12.04 -1.28
C ALA A 87 33.59 -12.49 -1.70
N ALA A 88 34.51 -12.73 -0.76
CA ALA A 88 35.87 -13.17 -1.06
C ALA A 88 35.92 -14.59 -1.64
N PHE A 89 34.88 -15.39 -1.45
CA PHE A 89 34.77 -16.77 -1.96
C PHE A 89 33.62 -16.92 -2.97
N SER A 90 33.19 -15.83 -3.60
CA SER A 90 32.04 -15.83 -4.52
C SER A 90 32.36 -16.28 -5.95
N ILE A 91 33.64 -16.26 -6.35
CA ILE A 91 34.08 -16.62 -7.71
C ILE A 91 35.19 -17.68 -7.60
N PRO A 92 35.09 -18.81 -8.33
CA PRO A 92 36.09 -19.86 -8.29
C PRO A 92 37.32 -19.46 -9.11
N GLY A 93 38.51 -19.86 -8.65
CA GLY A 93 39.78 -19.57 -9.30
C GLY A 93 40.91 -19.19 -8.32
N GLU A 94 42.04 -18.78 -8.89
CA GLU A 94 43.14 -18.17 -8.14
C GLU A 94 42.87 -16.67 -7.99
N ILE A 95 42.80 -16.20 -6.75
CA ILE A 95 42.46 -14.82 -6.42
C ILE A 95 43.71 -14.11 -5.88
N GLU A 96 44.03 -12.95 -6.46
CA GLU A 96 45.09 -12.07 -5.95
C GLU A 96 44.52 -11.11 -4.91
N ALA A 97 45.16 -11.05 -3.75
CA ALA A 97 44.70 -10.25 -2.62
C ALA A 97 45.83 -9.56 -1.87
N SER A 98 45.46 -8.57 -1.07
CA SER A 98 46.36 -7.82 -0.20
C SER A 98 45.61 -7.25 1.00
N PHE A 99 46.37 -6.89 2.02
CA PHE A 99 45.90 -6.04 3.10
C PHE A 99 46.53 -4.67 2.92
N VAL A 100 45.75 -3.62 3.11
CA VAL A 100 46.24 -2.24 3.05
C VAL A 100 46.01 -1.60 4.40
N LEU A 101 47.09 -1.10 5.00
CA LEU A 101 47.03 -0.31 6.22
C LEU A 101 47.12 1.17 5.88
N ILE A 102 46.14 1.96 6.33
CA ILE A 102 46.04 3.40 6.05
C ILE A 102 45.84 4.15 7.37
N LYS A 103 46.44 5.32 7.54
CA LYS A 103 46.14 6.24 8.64
C LYS A 103 44.90 7.09 8.34
N GLU A 104 44.41 7.79 9.36
CA GLU A 104 43.31 8.75 9.20
C GLU A 104 43.63 9.85 8.17
N ASP A 105 44.89 10.29 8.11
CA ASP A 105 45.40 11.29 7.16
C ASP A 105 45.57 10.77 5.71
N GLY A 106 45.24 9.50 5.44
CA GLY A 106 45.36 8.89 4.12
C GLY A 106 46.75 8.31 3.81
N THR A 107 47.71 8.40 4.73
CA THR A 107 49.03 7.78 4.54
C THR A 107 48.91 6.25 4.54
N GLU A 108 49.38 5.60 3.47
CA GLU A 108 49.41 4.14 3.37
C GLU A 108 50.75 3.55 3.85
N LEU A 109 50.69 2.39 4.49
CA LEU A 109 51.88 1.66 4.91
C LEU A 109 52.51 1.01 3.68
N THR A 110 53.65 1.56 3.24
CA THR A 110 54.39 0.99 2.11
C THR A 110 54.92 -0.40 2.42
N GLY A 111 54.93 -1.28 1.41
CA GLY A 111 55.58 -2.59 1.50
C GLY A 111 54.66 -3.73 1.96
N MET A 112 53.34 -3.52 2.02
CA MET A 112 52.37 -4.61 2.10
C MET A 112 52.50 -5.48 0.83
N PRO A 113 52.87 -6.76 0.92
CA PRO A 113 52.95 -7.68 -0.20
C PRO A 113 51.55 -7.99 -0.72
N ARG A 114 51.50 -8.82 -1.77
CA ARG A 114 50.27 -9.46 -2.25
C ARG A 114 50.39 -10.95 -2.02
N PHE A 115 49.26 -11.63 -1.86
CA PHE A 115 49.18 -13.08 -1.74
C PHE A 115 48.10 -13.61 -2.66
N THR A 116 48.16 -14.90 -2.95
CA THR A 116 47.12 -15.59 -3.71
C THR A 116 46.42 -16.63 -2.85
N TYR A 117 45.15 -16.87 -3.14
CA TYR A 117 44.40 -17.97 -2.57
C TYR A 117 43.52 -18.64 -3.62
N HIS A 118 43.18 -19.91 -3.36
CA HIS A 118 42.39 -20.72 -4.28
C HIS A 118 40.95 -20.87 -3.78
N VAL A 119 39.98 -20.62 -4.66
CA VAL A 119 38.57 -20.93 -4.45
C VAL A 119 38.17 -22.05 -5.40
N ALA A 120 37.89 -23.22 -4.83
CA ALA A 120 37.39 -24.36 -5.60
C ALA A 120 35.92 -24.13 -5.97
N PRO A 121 35.49 -24.48 -7.20
CA PRO A 121 34.08 -24.39 -7.59
C PRO A 121 33.23 -25.30 -6.71
N ASN A 122 32.10 -24.79 -6.25
CA ASN A 122 31.14 -25.60 -5.52
C ASN A 122 30.25 -26.36 -6.53
N GLU A 123 30.29 -27.70 -6.50
CA GLU A 123 29.56 -28.56 -7.43
C GLU A 123 28.02 -28.41 -7.35
N THR A 124 27.55 -27.73 -6.29
CA THR A 124 26.14 -27.44 -6.01
C THR A 124 25.72 -26.00 -6.33
N GLU A 125 26.65 -25.12 -6.69
CA GLU A 125 26.31 -23.72 -6.94
C GLU A 125 25.46 -23.57 -8.21
N GLY A 126 24.30 -22.91 -8.06
CA GLY A 126 23.25 -22.86 -9.09
C GLY A 126 22.39 -24.12 -9.19
N LYS A 127 22.65 -25.17 -8.40
CA LYS A 127 21.80 -26.37 -8.28
C LYS A 127 21.04 -26.33 -6.96
N LEU A 128 19.72 -26.33 -7.03
CA LEU A 128 18.90 -26.33 -5.83
C LEU A 128 18.52 -27.77 -5.45
N PRO A 129 18.90 -28.26 -4.26
CA PRO A 129 18.43 -29.55 -3.77
C PRO A 129 16.91 -29.47 -3.57
N ILE A 130 16.15 -30.36 -4.23
CA ILE A 130 14.68 -30.44 -4.14
C ILE A 130 14.17 -30.54 -2.70
N GLU A 131 14.98 -31.12 -1.81
CA GLU A 131 14.65 -31.37 -0.40
C GLU A 131 14.58 -30.08 0.44
N HIS A 132 15.38 -29.05 0.10
CA HIS A 132 15.42 -27.79 0.84
C HIS A 132 14.15 -26.96 0.66
N TYR A 133 13.59 -26.94 -0.57
CA TYR A 133 12.35 -26.23 -0.86
C TYR A 133 11.15 -26.80 -0.10
N LEU A 134 11.04 -28.12 0.01
CA LEU A 134 9.94 -28.76 0.71
C LEU A 134 10.02 -28.52 2.22
N GLY A 135 11.22 -28.55 2.80
CA GLY A 135 11.45 -28.26 4.22
C GLY A 135 11.17 -26.80 4.59
N GLU A 136 11.69 -25.86 3.81
CA GLU A 136 11.45 -24.42 4.04
C GLU A 136 9.99 -24.04 3.83
N PHE A 137 9.31 -24.62 2.84
CA PHE A 137 7.88 -24.41 2.64
C PHE A 137 7.05 -24.98 3.78
N ALA A 138 7.38 -26.18 4.29
CA ALA A 138 6.72 -26.75 5.46
C ALA A 138 6.93 -25.90 6.72
N ASN A 139 8.15 -25.37 6.92
CA ASN A 139 8.45 -24.48 8.03
C ASN A 139 7.70 -23.15 7.92
N LEU A 140 7.63 -22.56 6.72
CA LEU A 140 6.86 -21.34 6.48
C LEU A 140 5.37 -21.59 6.73
N GLN A 141 4.82 -22.70 6.26
CA GLN A 141 3.43 -23.08 6.49
C GLN A 141 3.12 -23.27 7.98
N ALA A 142 4.04 -23.85 8.75
CA ALA A 142 3.91 -23.98 10.20
C ALA A 142 3.88 -22.60 10.88
N GLN A 143 4.82 -21.71 10.54
CA GLN A 143 4.86 -20.35 11.09
C GLN A 143 3.58 -19.54 10.77
N ILE A 144 3.08 -19.62 9.52
CA ILE A 144 1.82 -18.98 9.13
C ILE A 144 0.66 -19.52 9.95
N THR A 145 0.61 -20.84 10.16
CA THR A 145 -0.45 -21.49 10.93
C THR A 145 -0.44 -21.03 12.39
N ASP A 146 0.73 -20.95 13.01
CA ASP A 146 0.89 -20.47 14.39
C ASP A 146 0.47 -19.01 14.54
N ILE A 147 0.86 -18.14 13.60
CA ILE A 147 0.46 -16.72 13.59
C ILE A 147 -1.07 -16.59 13.49
N LEU A 148 -1.71 -17.38 12.62
CA LEU A 148 -3.17 -17.37 12.49
C LEU A 148 -3.86 -17.81 13.80
N LEU A 149 -3.29 -18.79 14.50
CA LEU A 149 -3.79 -19.28 15.78
C LEU A 149 -3.67 -18.23 16.89
N GLN A 150 -2.54 -17.53 16.94
CA GLN A 150 -2.31 -16.42 17.87
C GLN A 150 -3.27 -15.25 17.61
N ASN A 151 -3.44 -14.84 16.35
CA ASN A 151 -4.36 -13.77 15.99
C ASN A 151 -5.81 -14.13 16.35
N LYS A 152 -6.22 -15.38 16.15
CA LYS A 152 -7.55 -15.85 16.56
C LYS A 152 -7.73 -15.82 18.08
N ALA A 153 -6.72 -16.21 18.84
CA ALA A 153 -6.75 -16.15 20.30
C ALA A 153 -6.83 -14.70 20.80
N LEU A 154 -6.04 -13.79 20.23
CA LEU A 154 -6.09 -12.36 20.54
C LEU A 154 -7.45 -11.75 20.21
N GLN A 155 -8.03 -12.09 19.06
CA GLN A 155 -9.36 -11.61 18.69
C GLN A 155 -10.42 -12.08 19.69
N SER A 156 -10.41 -13.36 20.09
CA SER A 156 -11.31 -13.86 21.13
C SER A 156 -11.13 -13.16 22.48
N GLN A 157 -9.89 -12.80 22.84
CA GLN A 157 -9.63 -12.03 24.06
C GLN A 157 -10.20 -10.62 23.96
N ILE A 158 -10.03 -9.93 22.82
CA ILE A 158 -10.61 -8.60 22.57
C ILE A 158 -12.14 -8.66 22.64
N ASP A 159 -12.75 -9.65 22.00
CA ASP A 159 -14.21 -9.83 22.01
C ASP A 159 -14.73 -10.09 23.44
N ALA A 160 -13.94 -10.78 24.27
CA ALA A 160 -14.27 -11.05 25.68
C ALA A 160 -14.11 -9.83 26.60
N MET A 161 -13.34 -8.80 26.22
CA MET A 161 -13.07 -7.63 27.07
C MET A 161 -14.31 -6.74 27.28
N ASN A 162 -15.37 -6.89 26.48
CA ASN A 162 -16.64 -6.14 26.59
C ASN A 162 -16.44 -4.62 26.77
N VAL A 163 -15.46 -4.06 26.04
CA VAL A 163 -15.14 -2.63 26.02
C VAL A 163 -15.78 -1.97 24.80
N LEU A 164 -16.20 -0.72 24.94
CA LEU A 164 -16.66 0.05 23.79
C LEU A 164 -15.47 0.40 22.87
N PRO A 165 -15.56 0.16 21.56
CA PRO A 165 -14.52 0.56 20.63
C PRO A 165 -14.36 2.08 20.57
N LEU A 166 -13.16 2.53 20.19
CA LEU A 166 -12.94 3.92 19.81
C LEU A 166 -13.15 4.08 18.30
N ASP A 167 -13.69 5.23 17.89
CA ASP A 167 -13.54 5.67 16.51
C ASP A 167 -12.14 6.26 16.28
N GLY A 168 -11.80 6.52 15.01
CA GLY A 168 -10.53 7.12 14.63
C GLY A 168 -10.27 8.52 15.23
N SER A 169 -11.27 9.13 15.88
CA SER A 169 -11.16 10.40 16.60
C SER A 169 -10.87 10.23 18.10
N LYS A 170 -10.73 8.98 18.57
CA LYS A 170 -10.61 8.60 20.00
C LYS A 170 -11.91 8.79 20.78
N ALA A 171 -13.06 8.89 20.13
CA ALA A 171 -14.36 8.88 20.80
C ALA A 171 -14.84 7.43 21.00
N MET A 172 -15.41 7.12 22.17
CA MET A 172 -16.03 5.81 22.40
C MET A 172 -17.34 5.70 21.59
N VAL A 173 -17.50 4.64 20.82
CA VAL A 173 -18.68 4.38 19.99
C VAL A 173 -19.32 3.03 20.36
N GLY A 174 -20.64 2.92 20.16
CA GLY A 174 -21.42 1.73 20.52
C GLY A 174 -22.36 1.95 21.72
N ALA A 175 -22.97 0.87 22.21
CA ALA A 175 -23.96 0.92 23.29
C ALA A 175 -23.44 0.23 24.56
N ILE A 176 -23.60 0.88 25.72
CA ILE A 176 -23.40 0.23 27.02
C ILE A 176 -24.67 -0.55 27.34
N ILE A 177 -24.60 -1.87 27.29
CA ILE A 177 -25.70 -2.77 27.68
C ILE A 177 -25.38 -3.33 29.06
N SER A 178 -26.31 -3.20 29.99
CA SER A 178 -26.17 -3.74 31.35
C SER A 178 -27.49 -4.33 31.81
N GLU A 179 -27.41 -5.49 32.47
CA GLU A 179 -28.54 -6.18 33.11
C GLU A 179 -28.74 -5.75 34.57
N ALA A 180 -27.80 -5.00 35.14
CA ALA A 180 -27.91 -4.50 36.51
C ALA A 180 -29.00 -3.42 36.66
N ASP A 181 -29.64 -3.39 37.82
CA ASP A 181 -30.59 -2.33 38.17
C ASP A 181 -29.92 -0.95 38.32
N THR A 182 -28.58 -0.92 38.38
CA THR A 182 -27.81 0.31 38.49
C THR A 182 -26.64 0.35 37.48
N PRO A 183 -26.94 0.59 36.19
CA PRO A 183 -25.99 0.36 35.10
C PRO A 183 -24.83 1.37 35.04
N LEU A 184 -25.01 2.58 35.59
CA LEU A 184 -23.99 3.62 35.64
C LEU A 184 -24.01 4.31 37.00
N GLN A 185 -22.86 4.37 37.65
CA GLN A 185 -22.73 4.97 38.97
C GLN A 185 -21.39 5.69 39.10
N ALA A 186 -21.41 6.91 39.62
CA ALA A 186 -20.23 7.65 40.03
C ALA A 186 -20.29 7.92 41.52
N ARG A 187 -19.19 7.67 42.24
CA ARG A 187 -19.03 8.00 43.65
C ARG A 187 -18.05 9.15 43.83
N LYS A 188 -18.30 9.99 44.82
CA LYS A 188 -17.37 10.99 45.32
C LYS A 188 -17.31 10.87 46.84
N ASP A 189 -16.10 10.73 47.39
CA ASP A 189 -15.86 10.63 48.84
C ASP A 189 -16.71 9.54 49.53
N GLY A 190 -16.79 8.36 48.91
CA GLY A 190 -17.57 7.23 49.42
C GLY A 190 -19.09 7.33 49.25
N ASN A 191 -19.62 8.48 48.82
CA ASN A 191 -21.05 8.71 48.59
C ASN A 191 -21.39 8.64 47.10
N TRP A 192 -22.61 8.20 46.77
CA TRP A 192 -23.10 8.24 45.39
C TRP A 192 -23.24 9.68 44.93
N TRP A 193 -22.50 10.11 43.92
CA TRP A 193 -22.63 11.46 43.39
C TRP A 193 -23.75 11.53 42.34
N VAL A 194 -23.73 10.59 41.39
CA VAL A 194 -24.79 10.38 40.41
C VAL A 194 -24.93 8.89 40.13
N ARG A 195 -26.16 8.40 39.98
CA ARG A 195 -26.42 7.03 39.51
C ARG A 195 -27.66 6.98 38.64
N ILE A 196 -27.64 6.08 37.68
CA ILE A 196 -28.85 5.63 36.98
C ILE A 196 -29.34 4.39 37.71
N THR A 197 -30.61 4.38 38.10
CA THR A 197 -31.28 3.20 38.64
C THR A 197 -32.47 2.83 37.76
N ARG A 198 -32.89 1.58 37.75
CA ARG A 198 -34.08 1.14 37.03
C ARG A 198 -34.85 0.09 37.81
N ASN A 199 -36.12 -0.05 37.45
CA ASN A 199 -36.96 -1.19 37.81
C ASN A 199 -37.66 -1.69 36.54
N ALA A 200 -38.63 -2.61 36.67
CA ALA A 200 -39.32 -3.22 35.53
C ALA A 200 -40.02 -2.24 34.58
N THR A 201 -40.35 -1.02 35.02
CA THR A 201 -41.15 -0.05 34.24
C THR A 201 -40.52 1.32 34.08
N ASN A 202 -39.55 1.68 34.92
CA ASN A 202 -39.03 3.04 35.00
C ASN A 202 -37.50 3.04 35.14
N ALA A 203 -36.88 4.07 34.56
CA ALA A 203 -35.49 4.43 34.79
C ALA A 203 -35.43 5.79 35.51
N PHE A 204 -34.53 5.92 36.47
CA PHE A 204 -34.34 7.10 37.29
C PHE A 204 -32.89 7.55 37.22
N ILE A 205 -32.67 8.87 37.20
CA ILE A 205 -31.36 9.46 37.43
C ILE A 205 -31.40 10.10 38.82
N GLN A 206 -30.52 9.66 39.71
CA GLN A 206 -30.47 10.10 41.09
C GLN A 206 -29.15 10.81 41.37
N PHE A 207 -29.23 11.92 42.10
CA PHE A 207 -28.08 12.71 42.54
C PHE A 207 -28.10 12.79 44.07
N SER A 208 -26.93 12.79 44.74
CA SER A 208 -26.88 12.97 46.20
C SER A 208 -27.07 14.42 46.65
N LEU A 209 -26.89 15.36 45.74
CA LEU A 209 -27.08 16.78 45.97
C LEU A 209 -28.13 17.30 44.99
N ALA A 210 -28.76 18.43 45.32
CA ALA A 210 -29.64 19.13 44.41
C ALA A 210 -28.91 19.36 43.08
N ALA A 211 -29.38 18.70 42.02
CA ALA A 211 -28.76 18.78 40.71
C ALA A 211 -29.20 20.07 40.01
N ARG A 212 -28.25 20.86 39.56
CA ARG A 212 -28.52 21.96 38.62
C ARG A 212 -28.41 21.40 37.21
N ILE A 213 -29.55 21.15 36.57
CA ILE A 213 -29.60 20.74 35.16
C ILE A 213 -29.70 22.00 34.31
N THR A 214 -28.64 22.33 33.57
CA THR A 214 -28.62 23.45 32.62
C THR A 214 -28.73 22.89 31.21
N GLY A 215 -29.83 23.20 30.50
CA GLY A 215 -30.10 22.72 29.14
C GLY A 215 -30.26 23.88 28.16
N ILE A 216 -29.33 23.93 27.19
CA ILE A 216 -29.21 24.84 26.03
C ILE A 216 -28.72 26.27 26.37
N ASN A 217 -27.56 26.63 25.80
CA ASN A 217 -26.95 27.97 25.76
C ASN A 217 -26.65 28.63 27.12
N ASN A 218 -25.99 27.93 28.06
CA ASN A 218 -25.42 28.53 29.28
C ASN A 218 -26.39 29.32 30.19
N THR A 219 -27.70 29.17 30.01
CA THR A 219 -28.68 29.96 30.77
C THR A 219 -29.06 29.21 32.06
N THR A 220 -28.79 29.82 33.20
CA THR A 220 -29.07 29.26 34.53
C THR A 220 -30.52 29.56 34.94
N GLY A 221 -31.34 28.54 35.16
CA GLY A 221 -32.70 28.67 35.71
C GLY A 221 -32.76 28.39 37.21
N LEU A 222 -33.75 28.99 37.90
CA LEU A 222 -34.06 28.67 39.30
C LEU A 222 -34.54 27.22 39.39
N GLY A 223 -33.91 26.42 40.25
CA GLY A 223 -34.22 25.00 40.40
C GLY A 223 -35.67 24.79 40.81
N TYR A 224 -36.37 23.92 40.08
CA TYR A 224 -37.70 23.45 40.43
C TYR A 224 -37.70 21.92 40.52
N ASP A 225 -38.45 21.40 41.50
CA ASP A 225 -38.76 19.98 41.64
C ASP A 225 -39.60 19.51 40.44
N PHE A 226 -39.12 18.47 39.74
CA PHE A 226 -39.87 17.88 38.63
C PHE A 226 -40.79 16.77 39.15
N ILE A 227 -42.07 17.09 39.32
CA ILE A 227 -43.17 16.13 39.12
C ILE A 227 -44.14 16.77 38.14
N GLN A 228 -43.90 16.61 36.83
CA GLN A 228 -44.76 17.17 35.78
C GLN A 228 -44.79 16.23 34.57
N ASN A 229 -45.97 16.00 33.98
CA ASN A 229 -46.15 15.20 32.75
C ASN A 229 -45.66 15.93 31.48
N HIS A 230 -45.30 17.21 31.58
CA HIS A 230 -44.78 18.05 30.49
C HIS A 230 -43.92 19.19 31.05
N LEU A 231 -42.96 19.67 30.27
CA LEU A 231 -42.02 20.72 30.66
C LEU A 231 -42.62 22.11 30.38
N ARG A 232 -42.58 23.03 31.35
CA ARG A 232 -43.04 24.43 31.21
C ARG A 232 -41.90 25.43 31.43
N LEU A 233 -41.90 26.53 30.66
CA LEU A 233 -40.99 27.67 30.83
C LEU A 233 -41.79 28.98 30.87
N ASN A 234 -41.60 29.81 31.90
CA ASN A 234 -42.29 31.10 32.08
C ASN A 234 -43.82 31.03 31.91
N GLY A 235 -44.44 29.98 32.45
CA GLY A 235 -45.89 29.78 32.40
C GLY A 235 -46.44 29.30 31.05
N LYS A 236 -45.58 28.95 30.09
CA LYS A 236 -45.96 28.37 28.80
C LYS A 236 -45.42 26.96 28.63
N ASP A 237 -46.19 26.10 27.96
CA ASP A 237 -45.78 24.75 27.62
C ASP A 237 -44.58 24.77 26.65
N VAL A 238 -43.55 23.99 26.95
CA VAL A 238 -42.39 23.81 26.06
C VAL A 238 -42.72 22.64 25.13
N ALA A 239 -42.75 22.93 23.83
CA ALA A 239 -43.05 21.98 22.76
C ALA A 239 -42.20 20.69 22.88
N LEU A 240 -42.84 19.53 22.75
CA LEU A 240 -42.16 18.23 22.68
C LEU A 240 -41.67 17.96 21.25
N LYS A 241 -40.89 16.90 21.05
CA LYS A 241 -40.30 16.51 19.75
C LYS A 241 -41.35 16.46 18.62
N ASP A 242 -42.58 16.10 18.95
CA ASP A 242 -43.69 15.96 18.01
C ASP A 242 -44.39 17.29 17.68
N ASP A 243 -44.14 18.35 18.46
CA ASP A 243 -44.65 19.72 18.24
C ASP A 243 -43.65 20.61 17.46
N SER A 244 -42.50 20.06 17.07
CA SER A 244 -41.45 20.83 16.41
C SER A 244 -41.70 20.96 14.90
N VAL A 245 -42.33 22.06 14.49
CA VAL A 245 -42.16 22.54 13.10
C VAL A 245 -40.74 23.10 13.00
N GLN A 246 -39.86 22.33 12.37
CA GLN A 246 -38.45 22.66 12.18
C GLN A 246 -38.33 24.00 11.43
N LYS A 247 -38.01 25.08 12.16
CA LYS A 247 -37.62 26.35 11.56
C LYS A 247 -36.13 26.26 11.22
N THR A 248 -35.81 25.82 10.01
CA THR A 248 -34.43 25.82 9.52
C THR A 248 -34.19 27.09 8.71
N GLY A 249 -33.23 27.89 9.18
CA GLY A 249 -32.60 28.96 8.41
C GLY A 249 -31.70 29.77 9.34
N ASN A 250 -30.38 29.56 9.31
CA ASN A 250 -29.49 30.36 8.46
C ASN A 250 -28.91 29.61 7.23
N SER A 251 -29.76 29.00 6.41
CA SER A 251 -29.39 28.65 5.04
C SER A 251 -30.53 29.02 4.09
N THR A 252 -30.25 29.99 3.22
CA THR A 252 -31.04 30.34 2.04
C THR A 252 -31.15 29.14 1.11
N VAL A 253 -32.28 28.44 1.14
CA VAL A 253 -32.69 27.56 0.05
C VAL A 253 -34.07 28.01 -0.41
N ALA A 254 -34.10 28.68 -1.56
CA ALA A 254 -35.34 29.00 -2.25
C ALA A 254 -35.90 27.72 -2.88
N GLY A 255 -37.00 27.22 -2.34
CA GLY A 255 -37.78 26.13 -2.92
C GLY A 255 -39.25 26.28 -2.54
N ILE A 256 -40.14 26.28 -3.53
CA ILE A 256 -41.59 26.38 -3.34
C ILE A 256 -42.09 25.04 -2.80
N ILE A 257 -42.82 25.07 -1.68
CA ILE A 257 -43.52 23.90 -1.13
C ILE A 257 -44.89 23.83 -1.83
N ASP A 258 -45.21 22.73 -2.51
CA ASP A 258 -46.57 22.45 -3.00
C ASP A 258 -47.24 21.33 -2.19
N ALA A 259 -48.54 21.15 -2.43
CA ALA A 259 -49.46 20.34 -1.63
C ALA A 259 -49.22 18.82 -1.69
N ALA A 260 -48.18 18.34 -2.39
CA ALA A 260 -47.87 16.91 -2.54
C ALA A 260 -46.78 16.40 -1.58
N GLY A 261 -46.27 17.24 -0.68
CA GLY A 261 -45.25 16.84 0.30
C GLY A 261 -43.82 17.14 -0.14
N LEU A 262 -42.96 17.29 0.86
CA LEU A 262 -41.58 17.75 0.75
C LEU A 262 -40.74 16.83 -0.17
N LYS A 263 -40.40 17.27 -1.38
CA LYS A 263 -39.25 16.70 -2.10
C LYS A 263 -37.97 17.21 -1.46
N ILE A 264 -37.55 16.59 -0.37
CA ILE A 264 -36.19 16.77 0.10
C ILE A 264 -35.30 16.20 -1.00
N ALA A 265 -34.38 17.01 -1.53
CA ALA A 265 -33.23 16.49 -2.26
C ALA A 265 -32.29 15.78 -1.27
N THR A 266 -32.78 14.75 -0.58
CA THR A 266 -31.97 13.85 0.25
C THR A 266 -31.34 12.83 -0.68
N LYS A 267 -30.30 13.27 -1.37
CA LYS A 267 -29.11 12.47 -1.63
C LYS A 267 -27.97 13.45 -1.58
N ASP A 268 -27.16 13.34 -0.54
CA ASP A 268 -25.94 14.11 -0.26
C ASP A 268 -25.28 14.64 -1.54
N VAL A 269 -25.01 15.95 -1.63
CA VAL A 269 -24.38 16.53 -2.83
C VAL A 269 -23.05 15.84 -3.15
N ALA A 270 -22.31 15.38 -2.13
CA ALA A 270 -21.09 14.58 -2.30
C ALA A 270 -21.37 13.13 -2.79
N THR A 271 -22.46 12.50 -2.32
CA THR A 271 -22.88 11.17 -2.81
C THR A 271 -23.52 11.26 -4.19
N GLN A 272 -24.16 12.37 -4.53
CA GLN A 272 -24.70 12.66 -5.85
C GLN A 272 -23.56 12.95 -6.83
N GLU A 273 -22.50 13.68 -6.44
CA GLU A 273 -21.28 13.84 -7.25
C GLU A 273 -20.55 12.50 -7.45
N PHE A 274 -20.42 11.67 -6.41
CA PHE A 274 -19.79 10.35 -6.52
C PHE A 274 -20.64 9.35 -7.32
N VAL A 275 -21.97 9.37 -7.18
CA VAL A 275 -22.90 8.55 -7.97
C VAL A 275 -23.02 9.07 -9.41
N ASN A 276 -22.90 10.38 -9.64
CA ASN A 276 -22.86 10.98 -10.97
C ASN A 276 -21.51 10.76 -11.67
N ALA A 277 -20.43 10.51 -10.93
CA ALA A 277 -19.14 10.09 -11.50
C ALA A 277 -19.21 8.69 -12.14
N PHE A 278 -20.20 7.86 -11.76
CA PHE A 278 -20.49 6.55 -12.36
C PHE A 278 -21.86 6.52 -13.05
N ALA A 279 -22.14 7.52 -13.88
CA ALA A 279 -23.39 7.61 -14.63
C ALA A 279 -23.78 6.27 -15.29
N PRO A 280 -25.05 5.83 -15.16
CA PRO A 280 -25.51 4.59 -15.76
C PRO A 280 -25.40 4.68 -17.29
N TYR A 281 -25.05 3.55 -17.92
CA TYR A 281 -24.91 3.48 -19.37
C TYR A 281 -26.25 3.78 -20.06
N VAL A 282 -26.28 4.84 -20.88
CA VAL A 282 -27.41 5.19 -21.73
C VAL A 282 -27.13 4.70 -23.16
N GLN A 283 -27.98 3.79 -23.64
CA GLN A 283 -27.82 3.21 -24.97
C GLN A 283 -28.44 4.11 -26.04
N LEU A 284 -27.65 4.49 -27.04
CA LEU A 284 -28.09 5.22 -28.23
C LEU A 284 -28.40 4.26 -29.39
N PHE A 285 -27.62 3.19 -29.52
CA PHE A 285 -27.76 2.20 -30.57
C PHE A 285 -27.43 0.80 -30.06
N LYS A 286 -28.17 -0.20 -30.57
CA LYS A 286 -27.87 -1.62 -30.44
C LYS A 286 -28.31 -2.34 -31.71
N GLY A 287 -27.41 -3.10 -32.33
CA GLY A 287 -27.69 -3.80 -33.58
C GLY A 287 -26.41 -4.33 -34.21
N ALA A 288 -26.38 -4.46 -35.53
CA ALA A 288 -25.15 -4.68 -36.28
C ALA A 288 -25.18 -3.77 -37.49
N ALA A 289 -24.41 -2.67 -37.44
CA ALA A 289 -24.38 -1.68 -38.50
C ALA A 289 -22.94 -1.28 -38.83
N TYR A 290 -22.66 -0.91 -40.08
CA TYR A 290 -21.37 -0.32 -40.42
C TYR A 290 -21.14 1.03 -39.76
N PHE A 291 -22.22 1.70 -39.34
CA PHE A 291 -22.23 3.03 -38.75
C PHE A 291 -21.75 4.06 -39.79
N LEU A 292 -22.59 4.22 -40.81
CA LEU A 292 -22.40 5.14 -41.92
C LEU A 292 -22.61 6.59 -41.47
N ASP A 293 -22.35 7.52 -42.37
CA ASP A 293 -22.55 8.94 -42.13
C ASP A 293 -24.03 9.33 -41.95
N THR A 294 -24.96 8.45 -42.34
CA THR A 294 -26.40 8.56 -42.04
C THR A 294 -26.76 8.13 -40.62
N ASN A 295 -25.87 7.42 -39.93
CA ASN A 295 -26.07 7.05 -38.53
C ASN A 295 -25.64 8.21 -37.64
N VAL A 296 -26.61 9.03 -37.25
CA VAL A 296 -26.43 10.19 -36.37
C VAL A 296 -27.31 10.03 -35.14
N TYR A 297 -26.70 10.14 -33.96
CA TYR A 297 -27.41 10.12 -32.69
C TYR A 297 -27.13 11.41 -31.93
N THR A 298 -28.15 11.95 -31.29
CA THR A 298 -28.09 13.17 -30.49
C THR A 298 -28.38 12.85 -29.03
N PHE A 299 -27.80 13.63 -28.12
CA PHE A 299 -27.99 13.51 -26.68
C PHE A 299 -27.77 14.88 -26.01
N PRO A 300 -28.28 15.09 -24.79
CA PRO A 300 -28.12 16.36 -24.08
C PRO A 300 -26.65 16.65 -23.77
N ALA A 301 -26.25 17.92 -23.85
CA ALA A 301 -24.85 18.37 -23.69
C ALA A 301 -24.25 18.04 -22.31
N ASP A 302 -25.11 17.96 -21.29
CA ASP A 302 -24.75 17.67 -19.90
C ASP A 302 -24.88 16.19 -19.54
N ALA A 303 -25.41 15.35 -20.44
CA ALA A 303 -25.71 13.95 -20.16
C ALA A 303 -24.49 13.03 -20.16
N VAL A 304 -23.43 13.37 -20.89
CA VAL A 304 -22.18 12.59 -20.94
C VAL A 304 -21.31 12.97 -19.74
N LYS A 305 -21.07 12.05 -18.80
CA LYS A 305 -20.22 12.28 -17.62
C LYS A 305 -18.80 11.72 -17.77
N ILE A 306 -18.65 10.59 -18.46
CA ILE A 306 -17.39 9.88 -18.69
C ILE A 306 -16.99 9.95 -20.17
N GLY A 307 -17.92 9.63 -21.09
CA GLY A 307 -17.59 9.55 -22.52
C GLY A 307 -18.54 8.66 -23.31
N ILE A 308 -18.29 8.57 -24.62
CA ILE A 308 -19.05 7.72 -25.54
C ILE A 308 -18.34 6.38 -25.69
N PHE A 309 -19.09 5.30 -25.49
CA PHE A 309 -18.63 3.92 -25.60
C PHE A 309 -19.22 3.28 -26.85
N ILE A 310 -18.34 2.75 -27.69
CA ILE A 310 -18.67 2.14 -28.98
C ILE A 310 -18.13 0.72 -28.97
N THR A 311 -19.02 -0.27 -29.03
CA THR A 311 -18.62 -1.68 -29.13
C THR A 311 -18.55 -2.07 -30.61
N VAL A 312 -17.37 -2.48 -31.06
CA VAL A 312 -17.13 -3.04 -32.39
C VAL A 312 -17.02 -4.56 -32.33
N ALA A 313 -17.42 -5.23 -33.40
CA ALA A 313 -17.26 -6.68 -33.55
C ALA A 313 -16.96 -7.06 -35.01
N ARG A 314 -16.37 -8.24 -35.20
CA ARG A 314 -16.16 -8.83 -36.52
C ARG A 314 -17.48 -9.03 -37.24
N TYR A 315 -17.48 -8.73 -38.53
CA TYR A 315 -18.65 -8.79 -39.39
C TYR A 315 -18.28 -9.39 -40.73
N LEU A 316 -19.12 -10.29 -41.24
CA LEU A 316 -19.00 -10.82 -42.59
C LEU A 316 -20.08 -10.17 -43.47
N PRO A 317 -19.71 -9.35 -44.48
CA PRO A 317 -20.65 -8.79 -45.45
C PRO A 317 -21.59 -9.85 -46.02
N GLY A 318 -22.90 -9.58 -45.97
CA GLY A 318 -23.94 -10.51 -46.43
C GLY A 318 -24.33 -11.62 -45.44
N THR A 319 -23.56 -11.85 -44.36
CA THR A 319 -23.86 -12.89 -43.36
C THR A 319 -24.22 -12.33 -41.99
N GLY A 320 -23.52 -11.29 -41.51
CA GLY A 320 -23.79 -10.69 -40.20
C GLY A 320 -22.59 -10.72 -39.25
N PRO A 321 -22.80 -10.37 -37.96
CA PRO A 321 -21.75 -10.36 -36.93
C PRO A 321 -21.28 -11.78 -36.60
N LEU A 322 -19.96 -11.96 -36.44
CA LEU A 322 -19.33 -13.29 -36.28
C LEU A 322 -19.13 -13.72 -34.81
N GLY A 323 -19.62 -12.96 -33.83
CA GLY A 323 -19.58 -13.33 -32.41
C GLY A 323 -18.20 -13.25 -31.71
N TYR A 324 -17.10 -13.13 -32.47
CA TYR A 324 -15.73 -12.97 -31.96
C TYR A 324 -15.10 -11.63 -32.39
N GLY A 325 -13.90 -11.34 -31.89
CA GLY A 325 -13.16 -10.11 -32.21
C GLY A 325 -13.91 -8.86 -31.75
N LYS A 326 -14.35 -8.84 -30.49
CA LYS A 326 -15.09 -7.71 -29.91
C LYS A 326 -14.14 -6.77 -29.18
N ARG A 327 -14.44 -5.48 -29.27
CA ARG A 327 -13.67 -4.41 -28.62
C ARG A 327 -14.59 -3.25 -28.25
N THR A 328 -14.26 -2.55 -27.18
CA THR A 328 -14.89 -1.27 -26.84
C THR A 328 -13.91 -0.14 -27.10
N ILE A 329 -14.36 0.85 -27.87
CA ILE A 329 -13.71 2.14 -28.10
C ILE A 329 -14.38 3.14 -27.15
N ILE A 330 -13.58 3.99 -26.52
CA ILE A 330 -14.07 5.05 -25.64
C ILE A 330 -13.58 6.37 -26.22
N ILE A 331 -14.50 7.29 -26.46
CA ILE A 331 -14.19 8.70 -26.74
C ILE A 331 -14.46 9.46 -25.42
N PRO A 332 -13.42 9.85 -24.67
CA PRO A 332 -13.57 10.54 -23.39
C PRO A 332 -14.32 11.85 -23.52
N ARG A 333 -15.01 12.27 -22.45
CA ARG A 333 -15.78 13.52 -22.42
C ARG A 333 -14.91 14.73 -22.81
N GLU A 334 -13.68 14.77 -22.32
CA GLU A 334 -12.72 15.86 -22.58
C GLU A 334 -12.44 15.98 -24.08
N GLU A 335 -12.27 14.84 -24.75
CA GLU A 335 -12.02 14.78 -26.20
C GLU A 335 -13.24 15.23 -27.02
N LEU A 336 -14.47 15.01 -26.53
CA LEU A 336 -15.70 15.53 -27.15
C LEU A 336 -15.77 17.06 -27.18
N VAL A 337 -15.04 17.72 -26.27
CA VAL A 337 -14.96 19.18 -26.17
C VAL A 337 -13.75 19.70 -26.95
N GLU A 338 -12.56 19.16 -26.69
CA GLU A 338 -11.30 19.63 -27.30
C GLU A 338 -11.21 19.32 -28.80
N SER A 339 -11.72 18.16 -29.22
CA SER A 339 -11.70 17.67 -30.60
C SER A 339 -13.11 17.62 -31.20
N SER A 340 -14.01 18.49 -30.73
CA SER A 340 -15.41 18.53 -31.14
C SER A 340 -15.60 18.54 -32.66
N GLY A 341 -16.30 17.52 -33.16
CA GLY A 341 -16.62 17.36 -34.58
C GLY A 341 -15.44 16.96 -35.47
N LYS A 342 -14.27 16.65 -34.90
CA LYS A 342 -13.12 16.11 -35.63
C LYS A 342 -13.27 14.59 -35.80
N ALA A 343 -12.57 14.06 -36.80
CA ALA A 343 -12.61 12.64 -37.11
C ALA A 343 -11.76 11.84 -36.12
N VAL A 344 -12.38 10.94 -35.37
CA VAL A 344 -11.70 9.95 -34.52
C VAL A 344 -11.50 8.69 -35.35
N TRP A 345 -10.25 8.29 -35.54
CA TRP A 345 -9.87 7.14 -36.37
C TRP A 345 -9.41 5.98 -35.51
N GLU A 346 -10.06 4.83 -35.70
CA GLU A 346 -9.74 3.64 -34.92
C GLU A 346 -9.42 2.45 -35.81
N GLY A 347 -8.17 1.97 -35.74
CA GLY A 347 -7.69 0.81 -36.47
C GLY A 347 -8.31 -0.49 -35.95
N MET A 348 -8.71 -1.39 -36.83
CA MET A 348 -9.35 -2.65 -36.48
C MET A 348 -8.31 -3.77 -36.35
N VAL A 349 -8.16 -4.31 -35.14
CA VAL A 349 -7.08 -5.27 -34.81
C VAL A 349 -7.18 -6.55 -35.65
N GLY A 350 -6.09 -6.92 -36.30
CA GLY A 350 -6.00 -8.15 -37.10
C GLY A 350 -6.64 -8.04 -38.49
N THR A 351 -6.89 -6.84 -39.00
CA THR A 351 -7.16 -6.62 -40.44
C THR A 351 -6.39 -5.43 -40.92
N ASP A 352 -5.45 -5.69 -41.82
CA ASP A 352 -4.58 -4.66 -42.38
C ASP A 352 -5.41 -3.59 -43.11
N GLY A 353 -5.11 -2.32 -42.82
CA GLY A 353 -5.82 -1.16 -43.36
C GLY A 353 -7.28 -0.94 -42.91
N ALA A 354 -7.90 -1.83 -42.14
CA ALA A 354 -9.28 -1.64 -41.68
C ALA A 354 -9.36 -0.63 -40.54
N LYS A 355 -10.28 0.34 -40.65
CA LYS A 355 -10.53 1.36 -39.63
C LYS A 355 -12.01 1.71 -39.52
N LYS A 356 -12.41 2.23 -38.35
CA LYS A 356 -13.70 2.90 -38.17
C LYS A 356 -13.47 4.37 -37.86
N VAL A 357 -14.29 5.21 -38.46
CA VAL A 357 -14.23 6.67 -38.32
C VAL A 357 -15.53 7.16 -37.69
N PHE A 358 -15.38 8.01 -36.68
CA PHE A 358 -16.48 8.63 -35.96
C PHE A 358 -16.28 10.15 -35.87
N TYR A 359 -17.37 10.89 -35.86
CA TYR A 359 -17.40 12.32 -35.59
C TYR A 359 -18.26 12.52 -34.35
N ALA A 360 -17.67 12.98 -33.26
CA ALA A 360 -18.37 13.16 -32.01
C ALA A 360 -18.23 14.60 -31.51
N THR A 361 -19.30 15.10 -30.88
CA THR A 361 -19.34 16.37 -30.16
C THR A 361 -19.91 16.12 -28.76
N ALA A 362 -19.97 17.15 -27.92
CA ALA A 362 -20.66 17.07 -26.63
C ALA A 362 -22.16 16.73 -26.73
N THR A 363 -22.76 16.74 -27.93
CA THR A 363 -24.22 16.50 -28.12
C THR A 363 -24.54 15.48 -29.20
N THR A 364 -23.55 15.01 -29.96
CA THR A 364 -23.79 14.17 -31.13
C THR A 364 -22.70 13.14 -31.34
N ILE A 365 -23.08 12.02 -31.95
CA ILE A 365 -22.14 11.08 -32.58
C ILE A 365 -22.67 10.70 -33.97
N ARG A 366 -21.76 10.71 -34.95
CA ARG A 366 -22.01 10.38 -36.34
C ARG A 366 -20.94 9.42 -36.88
N GLY A 367 -21.35 8.49 -37.75
CA GLY A 367 -20.44 7.61 -38.48
C GLY A 367 -19.79 8.24 -39.72
N HIS A 368 -19.14 7.44 -40.55
CA HIS A 368 -18.55 7.89 -41.81
C HIS A 368 -18.93 6.94 -42.95
N ALA A 369 -19.05 7.47 -44.17
CA ALA A 369 -19.44 6.69 -45.34
C ALA A 369 -18.46 5.52 -45.59
N ASP A 370 -17.16 5.74 -45.40
CA ASP A 370 -16.13 4.71 -45.61
C ASP A 370 -16.20 3.54 -44.63
N ASN A 371 -16.97 3.65 -43.55
CA ASN A 371 -17.09 2.54 -42.60
C ASN A 371 -17.76 1.30 -43.24
N GLY A 372 -18.51 1.48 -44.34
CA GLY A 372 -19.12 0.40 -45.12
C GLY A 372 -18.28 -0.09 -46.30
N VAL A 373 -17.07 0.43 -46.50
CA VAL A 373 -16.18 0.09 -47.61
C VAL A 373 -15.13 -0.93 -47.15
N SER A 374 -14.66 -1.80 -48.05
CA SER A 374 -13.57 -2.73 -47.75
C SER A 374 -12.26 -1.97 -47.49
N PRO A 375 -11.45 -2.33 -46.47
CA PRO A 375 -11.62 -3.47 -45.57
C PRO A 375 -12.38 -3.17 -44.27
N ALA A 376 -12.88 -1.94 -44.08
CA ALA A 376 -13.63 -1.52 -42.89
C ALA A 376 -14.99 -2.23 -42.70
N ASN A 377 -15.59 -2.73 -43.80
CA ASN A 377 -16.83 -3.50 -43.79
C ASN A 377 -16.69 -4.93 -43.21
N GLY A 378 -15.47 -5.37 -42.90
CA GLY A 378 -15.21 -6.58 -42.10
C GLY A 378 -15.55 -6.42 -40.60
N TRP A 379 -16.05 -5.25 -40.21
CA TRP A 379 -16.38 -4.88 -38.85
C TRP A 379 -17.71 -4.12 -38.80
N CYS A 380 -18.45 -4.32 -37.71
CA CYS A 380 -19.69 -3.60 -37.43
C CYS A 380 -19.64 -2.99 -36.02
N ILE A 381 -20.51 -2.01 -35.81
CA ILE A 381 -20.83 -1.49 -34.49
C ILE A 381 -21.99 -2.33 -33.95
N GLU A 382 -21.81 -2.88 -32.76
CA GLU A 382 -22.84 -3.63 -32.05
C GLU A 382 -23.65 -2.74 -31.09
N ARG A 383 -22.98 -1.73 -30.52
CA ARG A 383 -23.57 -0.86 -29.51
C ARG A 383 -22.91 0.51 -29.49
N VAL A 384 -23.71 1.55 -29.32
CA VAL A 384 -23.24 2.91 -29.01
C VAL A 384 -24.04 3.42 -27.83
N GLY A 385 -23.37 4.10 -26.91
CA GLY A 385 -24.01 4.75 -25.79
C GLY A 385 -23.01 5.58 -25.01
N TYR A 386 -23.49 6.33 -24.04
CA TYR A 386 -22.64 7.18 -23.21
C TYR A 386 -22.80 6.83 -21.74
N ARG A 387 -21.82 7.24 -20.97
CA ARG A 387 -21.93 7.42 -19.52
C ARG A 387 -21.59 8.86 -19.23
#